data_AF-A0A6J6EUK1-F1
#
_entry.id   AF-A0A6J6EUK1-F1
#
_cell.length_a   1.000
_cell.length_b   1.000
_cell.length_c   1.000
_cell.angle_alpha   90.00
_cell.angle_beta   90.00
_cell.angle_gamma   90.00
#
_symmetry.space_group_name_H-M   'P 1'
#
loop_
_entity.id
_entity.type
_entity.pdbx_description
1 polymer ?
#
loop_
_entity_poly.entity_id
_entity_poly.type
_entity_poly.pdbx_seq_one_letter_code
_entity_poly.pdbx_strand_id
1 'polypeptide(L)'
;MRAGNVIAFGVDGYKGKETVVVVAEVKTDDPDSVRQAIHHAALEVSGLPPRDVMLVRPGTLPKTSSGKLQRAKCRESYLADELDLVG
;
A
#
# COMPACT_ATOMS: atom_id res chain seq x y z
N MET A 1 -7.61 -11.74 -13.31
CA MET A 1 -6.97 -10.64 -12.56
C MET A 1 -8.09 -9.86 -11.88
N ARG A 2 -8.28 -9.96 -10.57
CA ARG A 2 -9.22 -9.06 -9.88
C ARG A 2 -8.45 -7.79 -9.60
N ALA A 3 -8.80 -6.69 -10.29
CA ALA A 3 -8.27 -5.38 -9.92
C ALA A 3 -8.71 -5.07 -8.47
N GLY A 4 -7.77 -4.62 -7.62
CA GLY A 4 -8.14 -3.78 -6.48
C GLY A 4 -8.13 -4.40 -5.09
N ASN A 5 -7.01 -5.00 -4.67
CA ASN A 5 -6.63 -5.02 -3.25
C ASN A 5 -5.32 -4.25 -3.05
N VAL A 6 -5.26 -3.05 -3.63
CA VAL A 6 -4.17 -2.10 -3.47
C VAL A 6 -4.76 -0.76 -3.07
N ILE A 7 -4.21 -0.14 -2.04
CA ILE A 7 -4.56 1.21 -1.62
C ILE A 7 -3.28 2.06 -1.73
N ALA A 8 -3.38 3.22 -2.37
CA ALA A 8 -2.37 4.26 -2.29
C ALA A 8 -2.92 5.49 -1.57
N PHE A 9 -2.14 6.12 -0.70
CA PHE A 9 -2.50 7.37 -0.01
C PHE A 9 -1.28 8.25 0.26
N GLY A 10 -1.54 9.55 0.41
CA GLY A 10 -0.54 10.53 0.83
C GLY A 10 -0.30 10.53 2.34
N VAL A 11 0.95 10.75 2.73
CA VAL A 11 1.37 11.04 4.10
C VAL A 11 2.32 12.24 4.09
N ASP A 12 2.39 12.94 5.23
CA ASP A 12 3.32 14.05 5.39
C ASP A 12 4.74 13.52 5.40
N GLY A 13 5.54 13.97 4.43
CA GLY A 13 6.97 13.75 4.36
C GLY A 13 7.77 14.86 5.03
N TYR A 14 9.08 14.78 4.91
CA TYR A 14 9.98 15.74 5.54
C TYR A 14 9.80 17.15 4.94
N LYS A 15 9.78 18.17 5.81
CA LYS A 15 9.63 19.60 5.44
C LYS A 15 8.35 19.90 4.64
N GLY A 16 7.25 19.21 4.93
CA GLY A 16 5.95 19.50 4.32
C GLY A 16 5.79 19.02 2.88
N LYS A 17 6.69 18.15 2.40
CA LYS A 17 6.50 17.46 1.12
C LYS A 17 5.56 16.28 1.32
N GLU A 18 4.48 16.19 0.56
CA GLU A 18 3.68 14.97 0.53
C GLU A 18 4.46 13.82 -0.12
N THR A 19 4.26 12.61 0.39
CA THR A 19 4.78 11.39 -0.21
C THR A 19 3.72 10.30 -0.20
N VAL A 20 3.92 9.27 -1.04
CA VAL A 20 2.92 8.22 -1.26
C VAL A 20 3.33 6.94 -0.55
N VAL A 21 2.37 6.31 0.10
CA VAL A 21 2.45 4.95 0.60
C VAL A 21 1.56 4.07 -0.27
N VAL A 22 2.06 2.89 -0.63
CA VAL A 22 1.28 1.86 -1.34
C VAL A 22 1.14 0.65 -0.43
N VAL A 23 -0.09 0.20 -0.20
CA VAL A 23 -0.39 -1.02 0.55
C VAL A 23 -1.07 -2.02 -0.38
N ALA A 24 -0.50 -3.21 -0.52
CA ALA A 24 -0.98 -4.24 -1.44
C ALA A 24 -1.18 -5.58 -0.73
N GLU A 25 -2.36 -6.19 -0.90
CA GLU A 25 -2.54 -7.59 -0.55
C GLU A 25 -1.81 -8.47 -1.55
N VAL A 26 -0.99 -9.40 -1.06
CA VAL A 26 -0.22 -10.30 -1.90
C VAL A 26 -0.33 -11.74 -1.42
N LYS A 27 -0.29 -12.67 -2.38
CA LYS A 27 -0.07 -14.10 -2.12
C LYS A 27 1.13 -14.51 -2.96
N THR A 28 2.32 -14.46 -2.36
CA THR A 28 3.60 -14.72 -3.01
C THR A 28 4.56 -15.38 -2.03
N ASP A 29 5.50 -16.14 -2.58
CA ASP A 29 6.69 -16.68 -1.94
C ASP A 29 7.91 -15.76 -2.07
N ASP A 30 7.83 -14.71 -2.90
CA ASP A 30 8.89 -13.71 -3.12
C ASP A 30 8.32 -12.29 -2.93
N PRO A 31 8.08 -11.87 -1.67
CA PRO A 31 7.58 -10.54 -1.36
C PRO A 31 8.53 -9.42 -1.80
N ASP A 32 9.85 -9.66 -1.83
CA ASP A 32 10.82 -8.64 -2.22
C ASP A 32 10.74 -8.29 -3.70
N SER A 33 10.61 -9.28 -4.57
CA SER A 33 10.38 -9.07 -6.01
C SER A 33 9.09 -8.28 -6.27
N VAL A 34 8.01 -8.60 -5.53
CA VAL A 34 6.75 -7.83 -5.63
C VAL A 34 6.93 -6.39 -5.15
N ARG A 35 7.68 -6.18 -4.05
CA ARG A 35 7.95 -4.84 -3.51
C ARG A 35 8.73 -3.99 -4.52
N GLN A 36 9.74 -4.57 -5.17
CA GLN A 36 10.51 -3.91 -6.23
C GLN A 36 9.66 -3.59 -7.46
N ALA A 37 8.81 -4.53 -7.90
CA ALA A 37 7.92 -4.33 -9.04
C ALA A 37 6.93 -3.18 -8.79
N ILE A 38 6.32 -3.12 -7.60
CA ILE A 38 5.42 -2.02 -7.22
C ILE A 38 6.18 -0.69 -7.15
N HIS A 39 7.38 -0.69 -6.55
CA HIS A 39 8.20 0.51 -6.47
C HIS A 39 8.55 1.07 -7.86
N HIS A 40 8.99 0.22 -8.79
CA HIS A 40 9.27 0.61 -10.16
C HIS A 40 8.02 1.10 -10.90
N ALA A 41 6.90 0.37 -10.81
CA ALA A 41 5.67 0.77 -11.47
C ALA A 41 5.13 2.11 -10.94
N ALA A 42 5.22 2.35 -9.62
CA ALA A 42 4.81 3.61 -9.01
C ALA A 42 5.71 4.78 -9.46
N LEU A 43 7.02 4.55 -9.54
CA LEU A 43 7.97 5.54 -10.06
C LEU A 43 7.69 5.86 -11.54
N GLU A 44 7.48 4.84 -12.37
CA GLU A 44 7.20 5.00 -13.81
C GLU A 44 5.91 5.79 -14.06
N VAL A 45 4.84 5.48 -13.32
CA VAL A 45 3.52 6.09 -13.53
C VAL A 45 3.42 7.48 -12.91
N SER A 46 3.97 7.68 -11.71
CA SER A 46 3.79 8.92 -10.94
C SER A 46 4.99 9.88 -10.99
N GLY A 47 6.14 9.43 -11.49
CA GLY A 47 7.39 10.18 -11.50
C GLY A 47 8.06 10.32 -10.12
N LEU A 48 7.49 9.70 -9.09
CA LEU A 48 8.00 9.73 -7.72
C LEU A 48 8.02 8.31 -7.14
N PRO A 49 9.12 7.90 -6.47
CA PRO A 49 9.12 6.63 -5.77
C PRO A 49 8.18 6.72 -4.55
N PRO A 50 7.40 5.68 -4.25
CA PRO A 50 6.66 5.62 -3.01
C PRO A 50 7.64 5.60 -1.84
N ARG A 51 7.30 6.28 -0.75
CA ARG A 51 8.06 6.22 0.50
C ARG A 51 8.12 4.79 1.02
N ASP A 52 6.95 4.15 1.00
CA ASP A 52 6.71 2.86 1.61
C ASP A 52 5.84 2.01 0.69
N VAL A 53 6.28 0.78 0.45
CA VAL A 53 5.47 -0.27 -0.19
C VAL A 53 5.23 -1.33 0.86
N MET A 54 4.01 -1.39 1.39
CA MET A 54 3.59 -2.30 2.44
C MET A 54 2.85 -3.49 1.81
N LEU A 55 3.42 -4.67 1.96
CA LEU A 55 2.79 -5.90 1.51
C LEU A 55 2.06 -6.53 2.70
N VAL A 56 0.77 -6.81 2.54
CA VAL A 56 -0.10 -7.33 3.62
C VAL A 56 -0.75 -8.65 3.21
N ARG A 57 -1.22 -9.42 4.19
CA ARG A 57 -1.89 -10.70 3.92
C ARG A 57 -3.21 -10.51 3.16
N PRO A 58 -3.63 -11.47 2.31
CA PRO A 58 -4.92 -11.39 1.61
C PRO A 58 -6.10 -11.25 2.56
N GLY A 59 -7.05 -10.39 2.22
CA GLY A 59 -8.26 -10.14 3.01
C GLY A 59 -8.09 -9.19 4.20
N THR A 60 -6.92 -8.59 4.39
CA THR A 60 -6.64 -7.72 5.54
C THR A 60 -6.84 -6.23 5.26
N LEU A 61 -6.94 -5.80 4.00
CA LEU A 61 -7.22 -4.39 3.71
C LEU A 61 -8.64 -4.02 4.16
N PRO A 62 -8.81 -2.86 4.84
CA PRO A 62 -10.10 -2.45 5.35
C PRO A 62 -11.06 -2.15 4.19
N LYS A 63 -12.26 -2.73 4.26
CA LYS A 63 -13.31 -2.60 3.26
C LYS A 63 -14.66 -2.33 3.91
N THR A 64 -15.50 -1.56 3.22
CA THR A 64 -16.91 -1.43 3.59
C THR A 64 -17.62 -2.77 3.46
N SER A 65 -18.82 -2.90 4.05
CA SER A 65 -19.67 -4.10 3.87
C SER A 65 -19.97 -4.43 2.42
N SER A 66 -19.95 -3.43 1.53
CA SER A 66 -20.09 -3.58 0.07
C SER A 66 -18.79 -3.92 -0.67
N GLY A 67 -17.68 -4.09 0.05
CA GLY A 67 -16.38 -4.47 -0.49
C GLY A 67 -15.52 -3.33 -1.03
N LYS A 68 -15.89 -2.06 -0.82
CA LYS A 68 -15.09 -0.91 -1.25
C LYS A 68 -13.92 -0.68 -0.30
N LEU A 69 -12.72 -0.47 -0.84
CA LEU A 69 -11.52 -0.17 -0.06
C LEU A 69 -11.69 1.12 0.75
N GLN A 70 -11.32 1.08 2.04
CA GLN A 70 -11.35 2.22 2.94
C GLN A 70 -9.96 2.84 3.08
N ARG A 71 -9.60 3.67 2.10
CA ARG A 71 -8.29 4.35 2.05
C ARG A 71 -7.94 5.10 3.34
N ALA A 72 -8.90 5.83 3.91
CA ALA A 72 -8.68 6.58 5.16
C ALA A 72 -8.34 5.66 6.34
N LYS A 73 -9.11 4.57 6.51
CA LYS A 73 -8.85 3.58 7.58
C LYS A 73 -7.52 2.86 7.40
N CYS A 74 -7.14 2.57 6.16
CA CYS A 74 -5.83 1.99 5.86
C CYS A 74 -4.68 2.95 6.22
N ARG A 75 -4.82 4.24 5.91
CA ARG A 75 -3.87 5.28 6.32
C ARG A 75 -3.75 5.38 7.84
N GLU A 76 -4.87 5.36 8.57
CA GLU A 76 -4.86 5.33 10.04
C GLU A 76 -4.09 4.11 10.58
N SER A 77 -4.35 2.92 10.02
CA SER A 77 -3.69 1.68 10.44
C SER A 77 -2.19 1.70 10.13
N TYR A 78 -1.80 2.28 8.99
CA TYR A 78 -0.39 2.51 8.64
C TYR A 78 0.31 3.45 9.63
N LEU A 79 -0.32 4.59 9.98
CA LEU A 79 0.26 5.55 10.91
C LEU A 79 0.35 5.03 12.35
N ALA A 80 -0.46 4.02 12.68
CA ALA A 80 -0.47 3.34 13.97
C ALA A 80 0.42 2.08 14.01
N ASP A 81 1.10 1.74 12.91
CA ASP A 81 1.86 0.49 12.75
C ASP A 81 1.02 -0.79 12.97
N GLU A 82 -0.25 -0.77 12.57
CA GLU A 82 -1.24 -1.85 12.78
C GLU A 82 -1.52 -2.70 11.52
N LEU A 83 -0.69 -2.60 10.47
CA LEU A 83 -0.87 -3.39 9.26
C LEU A 83 -0.43 -4.85 9.47
N ASP A 84 -1.21 -5.81 8.95
CA ASP A 84 -0.85 -7.24 8.96
C ASP A 84 0.12 -7.57 7.80
N LEU A 85 1.39 -7.22 8.00
CA LEU A 85 2.45 -7.38 7.00
C LEU A 85 2.73 -8.85 6.70
N VAL A 86 3.04 -9.16 5.44
CA VAL A 86 3.77 -10.40 5.12
C VAL A 86 5.20 -10.27 5.64
N GLY A 87 5.64 -11.30 6.38
CA GLY A 87 6.99 -11.41 6.92
C GLY A 87 8.01 -11.89 5.89
#